data_AF-A0A955ITK6-F1
#
_entry.id   AF-A0A955ITK6-F1
#
_cell.length_a   1.000
_cell.length_b   1.000
_cell.length_c   1.000
_cell.angle_alpha   90.00
_cell.angle_beta   90.00
_cell.angle_gamma   90.00
#
_symmetry.space_group_name_H-M   'P 1'
#
loop_
_entity.id
_entity.type
_entity.pdbx_description
1 polymer ?
#
loop_
_entity_poly.entity_id
_entity_poly.type
_entity_poly.pdbx_seq_one_letter_code
_entity_poly.pdbx_strand_id
1 'polypeptide(L)'
;SPPSPDLDAVRRLIEDYRPTDAVQDLAGALELVDISDGASIVLLSEFRRGGVSLDDPLPQTGAQIHVAEPASTVVENIGITSFTPLRSLLIGSDSGMIATVELARHGSRRADATTVRFHVESDRRQDLGTHVVRWEDGQAEASFSITLDAVGGIEGDAILSASIDDDLLEADNRMLAPVRVRHAIRVAIVTPRRFEGGDLDAYRPADWIRLALSPQVTGGRAIEVVELDPAVADLPALADVDAALVTRPDRVPDWIVYRDFVARGGLLFITPPPSAEVHLWTDGFLERFGLEWTIAREATDVETTIRVEDTRRPATDLFGLIRAEFGALARPVAVARHLAIEAS
;
A
#
# COMPACT_ATOMS: atom_id res chain seq x y z
N SER A 1 -15.95 -14.60 22.57
CA SER A 1 -17.32 -15.12 22.78
C SER A 1 -17.38 -16.58 22.37
N PRO A 2 -18.05 -17.47 23.11
CA PRO A 2 -18.16 -18.87 22.74
C PRO A 2 -19.05 -19.04 21.49
N PRO A 3 -18.87 -20.10 20.68
CA PRO A 3 -19.73 -20.40 19.54
C PRO A 3 -21.14 -20.78 20.03
N SER A 4 -22.16 -20.16 19.43
CA SER A 4 -23.57 -20.43 19.75
C SER A 4 -23.92 -21.89 19.40
N PRO A 5 -24.55 -22.67 20.31
CA PRO A 5 -24.83 -24.10 20.12
C PRO A 5 -26.13 -24.36 19.33
N ASP A 6 -26.82 -23.33 18.84
CA ASP A 6 -28.13 -23.48 18.22
C ASP A 6 -28.04 -23.50 16.69
N LEU A 7 -27.65 -24.67 16.16
CA LEU A 7 -27.59 -24.94 14.72
C LEU A 7 -28.95 -24.82 14.03
N ASP A 8 -30.06 -25.04 14.76
CA ASP A 8 -31.41 -24.89 14.22
C ASP A 8 -31.85 -23.43 14.14
N ALA A 9 -31.35 -22.56 15.02
CA ALA A 9 -31.51 -21.11 14.90
C ALA A 9 -30.68 -20.55 13.75
N VAL A 10 -29.44 -21.02 13.55
CA VAL A 10 -28.60 -20.63 12.39
C VAL A 10 -29.23 -21.12 11.09
N ARG A 11 -29.75 -22.34 11.05
CA ARG A 11 -30.42 -22.90 9.89
C ARG A 11 -31.72 -22.16 9.56
N ARG A 12 -32.53 -21.78 10.57
CA ARG A 12 -33.70 -20.91 10.35
C ARG A 12 -33.31 -19.51 9.89
N LEU A 13 -32.20 -18.96 10.39
CA LEU A 13 -31.67 -17.69 9.90
C LEU A 13 -31.28 -17.80 8.41
N ILE A 14 -30.63 -18.90 8.00
CA ILE A 14 -30.24 -19.16 6.61
C ILE A 14 -31.46 -19.49 5.71
N GLU A 15 -32.48 -20.19 6.23
CA GLU A 15 -33.71 -20.51 5.51
C GLU A 15 -34.67 -19.30 5.40
N ASP A 16 -34.62 -18.37 6.36
CA ASP A 16 -35.33 -17.07 6.32
C ASP A 16 -34.56 -16.00 5.52
N TYR A 17 -33.27 -16.23 5.20
CA TYR A 17 -32.52 -15.42 4.25
C TYR A 17 -33.10 -15.63 2.84
N ARG A 18 -34.09 -14.79 2.50
CA ARG A 18 -34.43 -14.57 1.10
C ARG A 18 -33.26 -13.86 0.43
N PRO A 19 -32.95 -14.11 -0.86
CA PRO A 19 -31.94 -13.38 -1.64
C PRO A 19 -32.26 -11.87 -1.87
N THR A 20 -32.79 -11.18 -0.87
CA THR A 20 -33.25 -9.78 -0.89
C THR A 20 -32.56 -8.91 0.16
N ASP A 21 -31.77 -9.48 1.08
CA ASP A 21 -31.17 -8.70 2.18
C ASP A 21 -29.85 -7.99 1.80
N ALA A 22 -29.52 -7.97 0.51
CA ALA A 22 -28.57 -7.03 -0.08
C ALA A 22 -29.20 -6.30 -1.29
N VAL A 23 -30.48 -5.94 -1.19
CA VAL A 23 -31.06 -4.93 -2.08
C VAL A 23 -30.24 -3.66 -1.88
N GLN A 24 -29.52 -3.29 -2.94
CA GLN A 24 -28.82 -2.01 -3.07
C GLN A 24 -29.72 -0.91 -2.50
N ASP A 25 -29.28 -0.20 -1.46
CA ASP A 25 -30.02 0.92 -0.86
C ASP A 25 -30.10 2.08 -1.86
N LEU A 26 -30.96 1.90 -2.86
CA LEU A 26 -31.14 2.84 -3.95
C LEU A 26 -31.73 4.15 -3.42
N ALA A 27 -32.61 4.07 -2.42
CA ALA A 27 -33.18 5.26 -1.78
C ALA A 27 -32.08 6.10 -1.13
N GLY A 28 -31.21 5.50 -0.31
CA GLY A 28 -30.08 6.19 0.30
C GLY A 28 -29.05 6.68 -0.72
N ALA A 29 -28.79 5.91 -1.79
CA ALA A 29 -27.91 6.36 -2.86
C ALA A 29 -28.46 7.57 -3.64
N LEU A 30 -29.77 7.62 -3.87
CA LEU A 30 -30.43 8.75 -4.55
C LEU A 30 -30.46 10.02 -3.68
N GLU A 31 -30.49 9.90 -2.35
CA GLU A 31 -30.38 11.06 -1.43
C GLU A 31 -29.00 11.75 -1.48
N LEU A 32 -27.95 11.03 -1.89
CA LEU A 32 -26.58 11.55 -2.00
C LEU A 32 -26.33 12.32 -3.30
N VAL A 33 -27.25 12.27 -4.26
CA VAL A 33 -27.10 12.89 -5.59
C VAL A 33 -28.08 14.05 -5.71
N ASP A 34 -27.60 15.20 -6.19
CA ASP A 34 -28.45 16.35 -6.48
C ASP A 34 -29.21 16.11 -7.79
N ILE A 35 -30.46 15.65 -7.69
CA ILE A 35 -31.29 15.26 -8.83
C ILE A 35 -32.15 16.47 -9.26
N SER A 36 -31.70 17.17 -10.29
CA SER A 36 -32.49 18.22 -10.94
C SER A 36 -33.56 17.64 -11.87
N ASP A 37 -34.70 18.33 -12.01
CA ASP A 37 -35.75 17.97 -12.99
C ASP A 37 -35.15 17.79 -14.40
N GLY A 38 -35.37 16.60 -14.99
CA GLY A 38 -34.83 16.24 -16.30
C GLY A 38 -33.46 15.55 -16.29
N ALA A 39 -32.90 15.22 -15.11
CA ALA A 39 -31.70 14.39 -15.02
C ALA A 39 -31.97 12.93 -15.47
N SER A 40 -30.94 12.26 -15.98
CA SER A 40 -30.95 10.82 -16.28
C SER A 40 -30.07 10.08 -15.29
N ILE A 41 -30.62 9.05 -14.64
CA ILE A 41 -29.92 8.22 -13.66
C ILE A 41 -29.74 6.84 -14.28
N VAL A 42 -28.52 6.30 -14.28
CA VAL A 42 -28.24 4.95 -14.82
C VAL A 42 -27.84 4.06 -13.66
N LEU A 43 -28.61 2.99 -13.43
CA LEU A 43 -28.31 1.99 -12.42
C LEU A 43 -27.54 0.83 -13.05
N LEU A 44 -26.27 0.71 -12.68
CA LEU A 44 -25.38 -0.34 -13.14
C LEU A 44 -25.28 -1.43 -12.05
N SER A 45 -25.57 -2.68 -12.41
CA SER A 45 -25.32 -3.83 -11.54
C SER A 45 -23.97 -4.45 -11.87
N GLU A 46 -23.33 -5.05 -10.86
CA GLU A 46 -22.25 -5.99 -11.15
C GLU A 46 -22.81 -7.19 -11.95
N PHE A 47 -22.09 -7.59 -12.99
CA PHE A 47 -22.26 -8.87 -13.70
C PHE A 47 -23.65 -9.21 -14.23
N ARG A 48 -24.28 -8.32 -15.00
CA ARG A 48 -25.52 -8.62 -15.75
C ARG A 48 -26.67 -9.18 -14.88
N ARG A 49 -26.59 -9.01 -13.55
CA ARG A 49 -27.58 -9.48 -12.57
C ARG A 49 -28.85 -8.64 -12.59
N GLY A 50 -28.79 -7.46 -13.19
CA GLY A 50 -29.84 -6.45 -13.14
C GLY A 50 -29.70 -5.58 -11.90
N GLY A 51 -29.93 -4.28 -12.05
CA GLY A 51 -29.67 -3.29 -11.00
C GLY A 51 -30.69 -3.34 -9.86
N VAL A 52 -31.95 -3.63 -10.17
CA VAL A 52 -33.06 -3.59 -9.21
C VAL A 52 -34.18 -4.50 -9.72
N SER A 53 -34.95 -5.11 -8.81
CA SER A 53 -36.23 -5.71 -9.19
C SER A 53 -37.19 -4.60 -9.65
N LEU A 54 -37.67 -4.67 -10.90
CA LEU A 54 -38.69 -3.75 -11.41
C LEU A 54 -40.10 -4.06 -10.88
N ASP A 55 -40.25 -5.12 -10.09
CA ASP A 55 -41.52 -5.49 -9.46
C ASP A 55 -41.89 -4.56 -8.30
N ASP A 56 -40.89 -3.89 -7.71
CA ASP A 56 -41.09 -2.90 -6.65
C ASP A 56 -41.11 -1.47 -7.23
N PRO A 57 -42.01 -0.59 -6.76
CA PRO A 57 -42.09 0.78 -7.24
C PRO A 57 -40.81 1.56 -6.92
N LEU A 58 -40.16 2.10 -7.96
CA LEU A 58 -38.98 2.95 -7.82
C LEU A 58 -39.34 4.30 -7.14
N PRO A 59 -38.40 4.91 -6.40
CA PRO A 59 -38.59 6.25 -5.82
C PRO A 59 -38.89 7.28 -6.92
N GLN A 60 -39.85 8.17 -6.67
CA GLN A 60 -40.16 9.26 -7.60
C GLN A 60 -39.14 10.39 -7.42
N THR A 61 -38.25 10.59 -8.40
CA THR A 61 -37.13 11.55 -8.30
C THR A 61 -37.18 12.68 -9.34
N GLY A 62 -38.24 12.78 -10.16
CA GLY A 62 -38.29 13.74 -11.28
C GLY A 62 -37.31 13.44 -12.42
N ALA A 63 -36.40 12.49 -12.22
CA ALA A 63 -35.41 12.02 -13.18
C ALA A 63 -35.87 10.75 -13.92
N GLN A 64 -35.31 10.56 -15.11
CA GLN A 64 -35.47 9.32 -15.87
C GLN A 64 -34.45 8.28 -15.38
N ILE A 65 -34.93 7.19 -14.78
CA ILE A 65 -34.07 6.11 -14.30
C ILE A 65 -33.97 5.03 -15.39
N HIS A 66 -32.75 4.75 -15.83
CA HIS A 66 -32.40 3.66 -16.74
C HIS A 66 -31.84 2.50 -15.91
N VAL A 67 -32.51 1.36 -15.98
CA VAL A 67 -32.08 0.12 -15.30
C VAL A 67 -31.69 -0.89 -16.36
N ALA A 68 -30.53 -1.51 -16.22
CA ALA A 68 -30.17 -2.64 -17.06
C ALA A 68 -31.02 -3.86 -16.64
N GLU A 69 -31.74 -4.45 -17.60
CA GLU A 69 -32.42 -5.73 -17.37
C GLU A 69 -31.39 -6.83 -17.08
N PRO A 70 -31.70 -7.78 -16.17
CA PRO A 70 -30.89 -8.97 -16.01
C PRO A 70 -30.70 -9.66 -17.36
N ALA A 71 -29.48 -10.08 -17.65
CA ALA A 71 -29.25 -10.84 -18.86
C ALA A 71 -29.92 -12.20 -18.77
N SER A 72 -30.79 -12.51 -19.74
CA SER A 72 -31.41 -13.83 -19.90
C SER A 72 -30.50 -14.85 -20.59
N THR A 73 -29.41 -14.39 -21.23
CA THR A 73 -28.43 -15.24 -21.89
C THR A 73 -27.24 -15.49 -20.96
N VAL A 74 -27.01 -16.76 -20.60
CA VAL A 74 -25.77 -17.19 -19.96
C VAL A 74 -24.63 -16.92 -20.94
N VAL A 75 -23.71 -16.04 -20.55
CA VAL A 75 -22.48 -15.79 -21.31
C VAL A 75 -21.35 -16.52 -20.62
N GLU A 76 -20.66 -17.33 -21.40
CA GLU A 76 -19.43 -17.99 -21.01
C GLU A 76 -18.31 -16.96 -20.98
N ASN A 77 -17.64 -16.83 -19.83
CA ASN A 77 -16.68 -15.75 -19.61
C ASN A 77 -15.49 -16.22 -18.78
N ILE A 78 -14.30 -15.67 -19.05
CA ILE A 78 -13.19 -15.70 -18.12
C ILE A 78 -12.71 -14.26 -17.99
N GLY A 79 -12.74 -13.70 -16.79
CA GLY A 79 -12.37 -12.31 -16.55
C GLY A 79 -11.26 -12.19 -15.52
N ILE A 80 -10.48 -11.12 -15.61
CA ILE A 80 -9.56 -10.70 -14.55
C ILE A 80 -10.36 -9.89 -13.53
N THR A 81 -10.55 -10.44 -12.33
CA THR A 81 -11.34 -9.78 -11.27
C THR A 81 -10.48 -8.86 -10.40
N SER A 82 -9.19 -9.16 -10.27
CA SER A 82 -8.25 -8.34 -9.51
C SER A 82 -6.85 -8.42 -10.10
N PHE A 83 -6.15 -7.28 -10.11
CA PHE A 83 -4.73 -7.20 -10.42
C PHE A 83 -4.05 -6.22 -9.47
N THR A 84 -3.33 -6.75 -8.49
CA THR A 84 -2.73 -5.96 -7.41
C THR A 84 -1.22 -6.18 -7.36
N PRO A 85 -0.39 -5.19 -7.74
CA PRO A 85 1.05 -5.26 -7.51
C PRO A 85 1.33 -5.21 -6.01
N LEU A 86 2.32 -5.97 -5.54
CA LEU A 86 2.68 -6.01 -4.11
C LEU A 86 3.21 -4.66 -3.61
N ARG A 87 3.74 -3.84 -4.52
CA ARG A 87 4.23 -2.49 -4.25
C ARG A 87 3.82 -1.57 -5.39
N SER A 88 3.40 -0.36 -5.04
CA SER A 88 3.12 0.71 -6.00
C SER A 88 4.38 1.44 -6.48
N LEU A 89 5.53 1.21 -5.83
CA LEU A 89 6.84 1.75 -6.21
C LEU A 89 7.75 0.65 -6.74
N LEU A 90 8.20 0.79 -7.98
CA LEU A 90 9.14 -0.10 -8.65
C LEU A 90 10.52 0.53 -8.67
N ILE A 91 11.53 -0.21 -8.22
CA ILE A 91 12.92 0.19 -8.37
C ILE A 91 13.42 -0.52 -9.61
N GLY A 92 13.85 0.22 -10.64
CA GLY A 92 14.36 -0.28 -11.93
C GLY A 92 15.67 -1.07 -11.86
N SER A 93 15.89 -1.74 -10.74
CA SER A 93 16.88 -2.80 -10.53
C SER A 93 16.46 -4.10 -11.21
N ASP A 94 17.39 -5.03 -11.42
CA ASP A 94 17.16 -6.39 -11.95
C ASP A 94 16.21 -7.26 -11.12
N SER A 95 15.71 -6.74 -9.99
CA SER A 95 14.75 -7.42 -9.14
C SER A 95 13.36 -7.28 -9.75
N GLY A 96 12.80 -8.37 -10.28
CA GLY A 96 11.43 -8.42 -10.76
C GLY A 96 10.40 -8.01 -9.70
N MET A 97 9.20 -7.63 -10.14
CA MET A 97 8.10 -7.22 -9.24
C MET A 97 7.16 -8.39 -8.98
N ILE A 98 6.67 -8.55 -7.75
CA ILE A 98 5.59 -9.50 -7.45
C ILE A 98 4.22 -8.82 -7.62
N ALA A 99 3.30 -9.47 -8.32
CA ALA A 99 1.90 -9.08 -8.40
C ALA A 99 0.97 -10.27 -8.14
N THR A 100 -0.19 -10.00 -7.56
CA THR A 100 -1.27 -10.98 -7.37
C THR A 100 -2.37 -10.72 -8.39
N VAL A 101 -2.83 -11.80 -9.01
CA VAL A 101 -3.89 -11.77 -10.02
C VAL A 101 -4.99 -12.73 -9.58
N GLU A 102 -6.23 -12.29 -9.74
CA GLU A 102 -7.41 -13.11 -9.52
C GLU A 102 -8.21 -13.19 -10.82
N LEU A 103 -8.66 -14.40 -11.15
CA LEU A 103 -9.48 -14.70 -12.31
C LEU A 103 -10.78 -15.35 -11.86
N ALA A 104 -11.87 -15.03 -12.55
CA ALA A 104 -13.14 -15.72 -12.41
C ALA A 104 -13.58 -16.33 -13.75
N ARG A 105 -14.09 -17.56 -13.70
CA ARG A 105 -14.66 -18.29 -14.82
C ARG A 105 -16.16 -18.45 -14.59
N HIS A 106 -16.94 -17.96 -15.55
CA HIS A 106 -18.39 -18.02 -15.53
C HIS A 106 -18.92 -18.87 -16.69
N GLY A 107 -20.01 -19.61 -16.42
CA GLY A 107 -20.66 -20.48 -17.40
C GLY A 107 -19.94 -21.83 -17.57
N SER A 108 -20.31 -22.55 -18.64
CA SER A 108 -19.80 -23.90 -18.94
C SER A 108 -18.50 -23.91 -19.77
N ARG A 109 -17.82 -22.76 -19.89
CA ARG A 109 -16.64 -22.62 -20.76
C ARG A 109 -15.55 -23.61 -20.36
N ARG A 110 -15.29 -24.59 -21.22
CA ARG A 110 -14.16 -25.51 -21.11
C ARG A 110 -12.93 -24.90 -21.78
N ALA A 111 -12.37 -23.87 -21.17
CA ALA A 111 -10.99 -23.49 -21.48
C ALA A 111 -10.07 -24.31 -20.58
N ASP A 112 -9.20 -25.13 -21.18
CA ASP A 112 -8.23 -25.92 -20.43
C ASP A 112 -7.16 -25.03 -19.77
N ALA A 113 -6.88 -23.88 -20.39
CA ALA A 113 -5.95 -22.89 -19.87
C ALA A 113 -6.29 -21.46 -20.31
N THR A 114 -5.93 -20.48 -19.48
CA THR A 114 -5.97 -19.04 -19.76
C THR A 114 -4.57 -18.47 -19.69
N THR A 115 -4.14 -17.73 -20.72
CA THR A 115 -2.86 -17.04 -20.72
C THR A 115 -3.06 -15.58 -20.30
N VAL A 116 -2.43 -15.17 -19.22
CA VAL A 116 -2.38 -13.78 -18.75
C VAL A 116 -1.06 -13.16 -19.23
N ARG A 117 -1.16 -12.03 -19.92
CA ARG A 117 -0.02 -11.24 -20.44
C ARG A 117 0.12 -9.97 -19.60
N PHE A 118 1.35 -9.66 -19.24
CA PHE A 118 1.66 -8.50 -18.43
C PHE A 118 2.50 -7.49 -19.20
N HIS A 119 2.12 -6.23 -19.11
CA HIS A 119 2.89 -5.13 -19.66
C HIS A 119 2.89 -3.93 -18.74
N VAL A 120 3.90 -3.10 -18.89
CA VAL A 120 3.97 -1.76 -18.32
C VAL A 120 3.93 -0.74 -19.45
N GLU A 121 3.19 0.32 -19.23
CA GLU A 121 3.00 1.41 -20.18
C GLU A 121 3.30 2.75 -19.49
N SER A 122 4.25 3.50 -20.05
CA SER A 122 4.54 4.89 -19.67
C SER A 122 4.69 5.69 -20.97
N ASP A 123 5.90 6.17 -21.31
CA ASP A 123 6.25 6.70 -22.64
C ASP A 123 6.39 5.60 -23.70
N ARG A 124 6.69 4.38 -23.26
CA ARG A 124 6.78 3.16 -24.07
C ARG A 124 6.09 1.99 -23.40
N ARG A 125 5.70 1.02 -24.21
CA ARG A 125 5.20 -0.28 -23.75
C ARG A 125 6.37 -1.26 -23.61
N GLN A 126 6.45 -1.94 -22.48
CA GLN A 126 7.38 -3.04 -22.25
C GLN A 126 6.60 -4.28 -21.76
N ASP A 127 6.90 -5.43 -22.36
CA ASP A 127 6.35 -6.71 -21.92
C ASP A 127 7.12 -7.20 -20.68
N LEU A 128 6.37 -7.66 -19.68
CA LEU A 128 6.91 -8.11 -18.38
C LEU A 128 6.78 -9.62 -18.14
N GLY A 129 6.26 -10.34 -19.13
CA GLY A 129 6.09 -11.78 -19.10
C GLY A 129 4.65 -12.24 -19.28
N THR A 130 4.47 -13.55 -19.16
CA THR A 130 3.17 -14.22 -19.30
C THR A 130 3.02 -15.33 -18.28
N HIS A 131 1.79 -15.60 -17.85
CA HIS A 131 1.45 -16.73 -16.98
C HIS A 131 0.31 -17.55 -17.58
N VAL A 132 0.37 -18.86 -17.43
CA VAL A 132 -0.68 -19.76 -17.91
C VAL A 132 -1.37 -20.39 -16.72
N VAL A 133 -2.63 -20.05 -16.52
CA VAL A 133 -3.51 -20.66 -15.53
C VAL A 133 -4.17 -21.87 -16.17
N ARG A 134 -3.94 -23.06 -15.61
CA ARG A 134 -4.66 -24.27 -16.01
C ARG A 134 -5.86 -24.45 -15.09
N TRP A 135 -7.03 -24.65 -15.67
CA TRP A 135 -8.26 -24.78 -14.90
C TRP A 135 -8.55 -26.25 -14.59
N GLU A 136 -8.95 -26.54 -13.36
CA GLU A 136 -9.52 -27.84 -13.00
C GLU A 136 -11.00 -27.93 -13.40
N ASP A 137 -11.51 -29.14 -13.53
CA ASP A 137 -12.93 -29.37 -13.81
C ASP A 137 -13.79 -28.78 -12.69
N GLY A 138 -14.70 -27.86 -13.05
CA GLY A 138 -15.59 -27.18 -12.10
C GLY A 138 -14.98 -26.01 -11.33
N GLN A 139 -13.68 -25.71 -11.50
CA GLN A 139 -13.04 -24.56 -10.85
C GLN A 139 -13.64 -23.23 -11.33
N ALA A 140 -14.22 -22.43 -10.44
CA ALA A 140 -14.82 -21.13 -10.80
C ALA A 140 -13.83 -19.95 -10.65
N GLU A 141 -12.83 -20.09 -9.80
CA GLU A 141 -11.91 -19.01 -9.44
C GLU A 141 -10.46 -19.51 -9.42
N ALA A 142 -9.54 -18.62 -9.76
CA ALA A 142 -8.10 -18.88 -9.66
C ALA A 142 -7.38 -17.64 -9.15
N SER A 143 -6.44 -17.83 -8.23
CA SER A 143 -5.57 -16.77 -7.72
C SER A 143 -4.13 -17.23 -7.76
N PHE A 144 -3.23 -16.36 -8.21
CA PHE A 144 -1.80 -16.65 -8.26
C PHE A 144 -0.96 -15.39 -8.04
N SER A 145 0.25 -15.61 -7.55
CA SER A 145 1.29 -14.58 -7.47
C SER A 145 2.36 -14.85 -8.51
N ILE A 146 2.77 -13.80 -9.22
CA ILE A 146 3.78 -13.88 -10.28
C ILE A 146 4.89 -12.86 -10.04
N THR A 147 6.13 -13.27 -10.31
CA THR A 147 7.25 -12.35 -10.47
C THR A 147 7.31 -11.89 -11.91
N LEU A 148 7.01 -10.61 -12.15
CA LEU A 148 7.14 -9.91 -13.42
C LEU A 148 8.59 -9.47 -13.63
N ASP A 149 9.03 -9.45 -14.89
CA ASP A 149 10.38 -9.02 -15.24
C ASP A 149 10.64 -7.56 -14.83
N ALA A 150 11.92 -7.23 -14.66
CA ALA A 150 12.34 -5.89 -14.26
C ALA A 150 11.93 -4.85 -15.31
N VAL A 151 11.41 -3.72 -14.82
CA VAL A 151 11.06 -2.57 -15.66
C VAL A 151 12.34 -1.77 -15.93
N GLY A 152 13.00 -2.07 -17.06
CA GLY A 152 14.27 -1.45 -17.41
C GLY A 152 14.06 -0.16 -18.19
N GLY A 153 14.58 0.96 -17.69
CA GLY A 153 14.66 2.25 -18.39
C GLY A 153 13.33 2.99 -18.53
N ILE A 154 12.31 2.65 -17.74
CA ILE A 154 11.12 3.50 -17.54
C ILE A 154 11.33 4.22 -16.20
N GLU A 155 10.98 5.50 -16.14
CA GLU A 155 11.04 6.32 -14.93
C GLU A 155 9.79 7.19 -14.84
N GLY A 156 9.28 7.39 -13.62
CA GLY A 156 8.08 8.19 -13.37
C GLY A 156 6.82 7.34 -13.26
N ASP A 157 5.67 7.96 -13.54
CA ASP A 157 4.37 7.30 -13.44
C ASP A 157 4.17 6.33 -14.63
N ALA A 158 3.66 5.14 -14.34
CA ALA A 158 3.41 4.09 -15.31
C ALA A 158 2.13 3.32 -14.96
N ILE A 159 1.59 2.62 -15.94
CA ILE A 159 0.42 1.76 -15.77
C ILE A 159 0.88 0.33 -16.02
N LEU A 160 0.80 -0.51 -15.00
CA LEU A 160 0.86 -1.94 -15.20
C LEU A 160 -0.48 -2.42 -15.71
N SER A 161 -0.47 -3.44 -16.55
CA SER A 161 -1.70 -4.13 -16.87
C SER A 161 -1.53 -5.61 -17.10
N ALA A 162 -2.55 -6.33 -16.66
CA ALA A 162 -2.77 -7.72 -16.95
C ALA A 162 -3.86 -7.81 -18.03
N SER A 163 -3.66 -8.67 -19.02
CA SER A 163 -4.64 -8.92 -20.08
C SER A 163 -4.72 -10.40 -20.42
N ILE A 164 -5.90 -10.86 -20.81
CA ILE A 164 -6.15 -12.22 -21.31
C ILE A 164 -6.54 -12.16 -22.80
N ASP A 165 -6.91 -13.30 -23.38
CA ASP A 165 -7.44 -13.34 -24.74
C ASP A 165 -8.85 -12.76 -24.77
N ASP A 166 -9.16 -11.99 -25.83
CA ASP A 166 -10.45 -11.34 -25.99
C ASP A 166 -11.60 -12.37 -26.00
N ASP A 167 -12.68 -12.00 -25.31
CA ASP A 167 -13.95 -12.71 -25.34
C ASP A 167 -15.16 -11.75 -25.42
N LEU A 168 -16.36 -12.25 -25.12
CA LEU A 168 -17.59 -11.49 -25.27
C LEU A 168 -17.74 -10.34 -24.26
N LEU A 169 -16.95 -10.31 -23.18
CA LEU A 169 -16.98 -9.28 -22.15
C LEU A 169 -15.63 -8.55 -22.10
N GLU A 170 -15.39 -7.69 -23.09
CA GLU A 170 -14.15 -6.91 -23.22
C GLU A 170 -13.73 -6.15 -21.95
N ALA A 171 -14.68 -5.77 -21.10
CA ALA A 171 -14.44 -4.96 -19.91
C ALA A 171 -13.60 -5.65 -18.82
N ASP A 172 -13.59 -6.99 -18.75
CA ASP A 172 -12.80 -7.74 -17.76
C ASP A 172 -11.61 -8.50 -18.36
N ASN A 173 -11.41 -8.38 -19.68
CA ASN A 173 -10.24 -8.93 -20.38
C ASN A 173 -8.95 -8.19 -20.05
N ARG A 174 -9.03 -7.00 -19.42
CA ARG A 174 -7.88 -6.19 -19.02
C ARG A 174 -8.11 -5.51 -17.68
N MET A 175 -7.12 -5.58 -16.80
CA MET A 175 -7.05 -4.80 -15.57
C MET A 175 -5.80 -3.94 -15.54
N LEU A 176 -5.93 -2.73 -14.99
CA LEU A 176 -4.87 -1.73 -14.90
C LEU A 176 -4.52 -1.47 -13.43
N ALA A 177 -3.24 -1.29 -13.14
CA ALA A 177 -2.75 -0.87 -11.83
C ALA A 177 -1.74 0.28 -12.01
N PRO A 178 -2.02 1.49 -11.49
CA PRO A 178 -1.05 2.58 -11.54
C PRO A 178 0.14 2.27 -10.62
N VAL A 179 1.34 2.51 -11.12
CA VAL A 179 2.59 2.37 -10.38
C VAL A 179 3.52 3.53 -10.66
N ARG A 180 4.51 3.72 -9.81
CA ARG A 180 5.61 4.66 -10.02
C ARG A 180 6.90 3.88 -10.14
N VAL A 181 7.67 4.13 -11.20
CA VAL A 181 8.97 3.53 -11.44
C VAL A 181 10.07 4.54 -11.10
N ARG A 182 11.08 4.12 -10.35
CA ARG A 182 12.23 4.93 -9.97
C ARG A 182 13.51 4.14 -10.15
N HIS A 183 14.62 4.82 -10.38
CA HIS A 183 15.92 4.17 -10.42
C HIS A 183 16.45 3.77 -9.03
N ALA A 184 16.05 4.51 -7.99
CA ALA A 184 16.49 4.29 -6.61
C ALA A 184 15.43 4.80 -5.62
N ILE A 185 15.45 4.25 -4.40
CA ILE A 185 14.80 4.85 -3.24
C ILE A 185 15.63 6.05 -2.82
N ARG A 186 15.02 7.23 -2.72
CA ARG A 186 15.69 8.45 -2.29
C ARG A 186 15.48 8.65 -0.80
N VAL A 187 16.58 8.71 -0.06
CA VAL A 187 16.58 8.81 1.39
C VAL A 187 17.27 10.09 1.82
N ALA A 188 16.54 10.99 2.46
CA ALA A 188 17.11 12.19 3.05
C ALA A 188 17.67 11.90 4.43
N ILE A 189 18.95 12.21 4.64
CA ILE A 189 19.53 12.30 5.97
C ILE A 189 19.50 13.78 6.37
N VAL A 190 18.66 14.09 7.34
CA VAL A 190 18.56 15.44 7.89
C VAL A 190 19.55 15.58 9.04
N THR A 191 20.64 16.29 8.76
CA THR A 191 21.76 16.51 9.68
C THR A 191 22.44 17.84 9.36
N PRO A 192 22.98 18.57 10.35
CA PRO A 192 23.83 19.73 10.09
C PRO A 192 24.98 19.35 9.16
N ARG A 193 25.27 20.21 8.17
CA ARG A 193 26.35 19.96 7.20
C ARG A 193 27.70 19.78 7.89
N ARG A 194 28.51 18.88 7.35
CA ARG A 194 29.90 18.68 7.77
C ARG A 194 30.80 19.01 6.59
N PHE A 195 31.84 19.81 6.83
CA PHE A 195 32.76 20.26 5.79
C PHE A 195 33.97 19.31 5.59
N GLU A 196 34.21 18.37 6.51
CA GLU A 196 35.38 17.46 6.46
C GLU A 196 35.05 16.03 6.91
N GLY A 197 35.58 15.02 6.22
CA GLY A 197 35.49 13.61 6.62
C GLY A 197 36.43 13.30 7.78
N GLY A 198 35.91 12.71 8.87
CA GLY A 198 36.71 12.31 10.02
C GLY A 198 37.06 10.82 10.02
N ASP A 199 38.00 10.44 10.88
CA ASP A 199 38.27 9.04 11.21
C ASP A 199 37.02 8.35 11.80
N LEU A 200 37.01 7.02 11.86
CA LEU A 200 35.89 6.22 12.40
C LEU A 200 35.47 6.68 13.80
N ASP A 201 36.41 7.10 14.64
CA ASP A 201 36.16 7.62 15.99
C ASP A 201 35.38 8.95 16.00
N ALA A 202 35.31 9.64 14.87
CA ALA A 202 34.60 10.90 14.70
C ALA A 202 33.26 10.75 13.96
N TYR A 203 32.79 9.51 13.74
CA TYR A 203 31.52 9.26 13.05
C TYR A 203 30.34 9.73 13.89
N ARG A 204 29.46 10.51 13.26
CA ARG A 204 28.17 10.93 13.80
C ARG A 204 27.10 9.90 13.44
N PRO A 205 25.90 9.94 14.07
CA PRO A 205 24.78 9.06 13.68
C PRO A 205 24.49 9.07 12.17
N ALA A 206 24.52 10.26 11.55
CA ALA A 206 24.35 10.41 10.11
C ALA A 206 25.39 9.64 9.27
N ASP A 207 26.64 9.53 9.75
CA ASP A 207 27.72 8.85 9.05
C ASP A 207 27.50 7.33 9.03
N TRP A 208 27.05 6.77 10.16
CA TRP A 208 26.64 5.37 10.25
C TRP A 208 25.43 5.04 9.39
N ILE A 209 24.42 5.92 9.37
CA ILE A 209 23.25 5.76 8.50
C ILE A 209 23.68 5.78 7.03
N ARG A 210 24.51 6.74 6.62
CA ARG A 210 25.01 6.82 5.24
C ARG A 210 25.76 5.55 4.83
N LEU A 211 26.59 5.02 5.72
CA LEU A 211 27.31 3.77 5.49
C LEU A 211 26.34 2.58 5.35
N ALA A 212 25.34 2.47 6.23
CA ALA A 212 24.34 1.41 6.20
C ALA A 212 23.46 1.45 4.93
N LEU A 213 23.13 2.65 4.44
CA LEU A 213 22.34 2.87 3.23
C LEU A 213 23.16 2.78 1.93
N SER A 214 24.48 2.61 2.02
CA SER A 214 25.37 2.48 0.86
C SER A 214 25.98 1.08 0.77
N PRO A 215 25.18 0.00 0.71
CA PRO A 215 25.74 -1.33 0.64
C PRO A 215 26.52 -1.49 -0.67
N GLN A 216 27.76 -1.98 -0.58
CA GLN A 216 28.62 -2.25 -1.72
C GLN A 216 28.18 -3.53 -2.43
N VAL A 217 26.96 -3.54 -2.98
CA VAL A 217 26.47 -4.68 -3.77
C VAL A 217 26.74 -4.39 -5.23
N THR A 218 27.33 -5.37 -5.91
CA THR A 218 27.58 -5.37 -7.34
C THR A 218 26.24 -5.41 -8.08
N GLY A 219 25.65 -4.25 -8.42
CA GLY A 219 24.34 -4.24 -9.09
C GLY A 219 23.56 -2.91 -9.13
N GLY A 220 24.23 -1.75 -9.03
CA GLY A 220 23.58 -0.44 -9.05
C GLY A 220 23.13 0.06 -7.66
N ARG A 221 22.91 1.38 -7.55
CA ARG A 221 22.47 2.02 -6.30
C ARG A 221 20.96 1.92 -6.17
N ALA A 222 20.47 0.90 -5.47
CA ALA A 222 19.05 0.79 -5.11
C ALA A 222 18.59 1.92 -4.16
N ILE A 223 19.54 2.58 -3.47
CA ILE A 223 19.28 3.67 -2.54
C ILE A 223 20.17 4.87 -2.91
N GLU A 224 19.56 6.04 -3.08
CA GLU A 224 20.23 7.33 -3.23
C GLU A 224 20.09 8.11 -1.92
N VAL A 225 21.22 8.54 -1.35
CA VAL A 225 21.22 9.32 -0.12
C VAL A 225 21.42 10.80 -0.45
N VAL A 226 20.52 11.65 0.05
CA VAL A 226 20.64 13.11 -0.03
C VAL A 226 20.77 13.71 1.37
N GLU A 227 21.57 14.76 1.52
CA GLU A 227 21.78 15.43 2.80
C GLU A 227 21.04 16.76 2.86
N LEU A 228 20.24 16.93 3.90
CA LEU A 228 19.48 18.15 4.15
C LEU A 228 19.91 18.74 5.50
N ASP A 229 20.12 20.05 5.53
CA ASP A 229 20.37 20.74 6.79
C ASP A 229 19.02 21.01 7.48
N PRO A 230 18.86 20.64 8.77
CA PRO A 230 17.59 20.77 9.48
C PRO A 230 17.07 22.21 9.54
N ALA A 231 17.95 23.22 9.48
CA ALA A 231 17.56 24.62 9.57
C ALA A 231 16.90 25.16 8.28
N VAL A 232 17.08 24.49 7.15
CA VAL A 232 16.59 24.92 5.83
C VAL A 232 15.80 23.82 5.11
N ALA A 233 15.48 22.72 5.80
CA ALA A 233 14.65 21.68 5.23
C ALA A 233 13.25 22.22 4.95
N ASP A 234 12.83 22.15 3.69
CA ASP A 234 11.54 22.62 3.21
C ASP A 234 10.81 21.54 2.40
N LEU A 235 9.58 21.83 2.00
CA LEU A 235 8.76 20.88 1.23
C LEU A 235 9.34 20.55 -0.14
N PRO A 236 9.84 21.51 -0.93
CA PRO A 236 10.53 21.22 -2.18
C PRO A 236 11.71 20.26 -2.02
N ALA A 237 12.54 20.43 -0.98
CA ALA A 237 13.68 19.54 -0.73
C ALA A 237 13.28 18.10 -0.37
N LEU A 238 12.07 17.91 0.17
CA LEU A 238 11.52 16.59 0.52
C LEU A 238 10.56 16.04 -0.54
N ALA A 239 10.30 16.76 -1.63
CA ALA A 239 9.27 16.39 -2.61
C ALA A 239 9.52 15.04 -3.28
N ASP A 240 10.79 14.76 -3.58
CA ASP A 240 11.21 13.54 -4.28
C ASP A 240 11.79 12.47 -3.35
N VAL A 241 11.75 12.71 -2.04
CA VAL A 241 12.30 11.81 -1.02
C VAL A 241 11.25 10.76 -0.65
N ASP A 242 11.67 9.51 -0.45
CA ASP A 242 10.78 8.42 -0.02
C ASP A 242 10.84 8.25 1.52
N ALA A 243 12.02 8.50 2.11
CA ALA A 243 12.23 8.44 3.55
C ALA A 243 13.14 9.57 4.07
N ALA A 244 12.82 10.14 5.22
CA ALA A 244 13.64 11.14 5.90
C ALA A 244 14.12 10.62 7.25
N LEU A 245 15.43 10.65 7.49
CA LEU A 245 16.06 10.31 8.76
C LEU A 245 16.58 11.57 9.45
N VAL A 246 15.90 11.99 10.52
CA VAL A 246 16.22 13.18 11.29
C VAL A 246 17.13 12.80 12.46
N THR A 247 18.42 13.16 12.34
CA THR A 247 19.44 12.81 13.35
C THR A 247 19.67 13.89 14.41
N ARG A 248 19.13 15.09 14.17
CA ARG A 248 19.17 16.24 15.06
C ARG A 248 17.79 16.88 15.17
N PRO A 249 16.80 16.16 15.74
CA PRO A 249 15.45 16.71 15.93
C PRO A 249 15.46 17.98 16.80
N ASP A 250 16.45 18.15 17.67
CA ASP A 250 16.70 19.38 18.45
C ASP A 250 17.01 20.62 17.60
N ARG A 251 17.31 20.44 16.31
CA ARG A 251 17.64 21.51 15.37
C ARG A 251 16.53 21.78 14.34
N VAL A 252 15.43 21.03 14.41
CA VAL A 252 14.27 21.26 13.54
C VAL A 252 13.49 22.47 14.04
N PRO A 253 13.35 23.55 13.23
CA PRO A 253 12.67 24.76 13.68
C PRO A 253 11.14 24.60 13.75
N ASP A 254 10.55 23.88 12.80
CA ASP A 254 9.13 23.53 12.77
C ASP A 254 8.95 22.14 12.14
N TRP A 255 8.04 21.35 12.70
CA TRP A 255 7.70 20.00 12.25
C TRP A 255 6.66 19.97 11.12
N ILE A 256 6.06 21.11 10.77
CA ILE A 256 5.02 21.20 9.73
C ILE A 256 5.42 20.55 8.40
N VAL A 257 6.65 20.80 7.96
CA VAL A 257 7.21 20.27 6.70
C VAL A 257 7.29 18.74 6.73
N TYR A 258 7.69 18.17 7.88
CA TYR A 258 7.80 16.73 8.07
C TYR A 258 6.42 16.07 8.22
N ARG A 259 5.47 16.74 8.85
CA ARG A 259 4.07 16.29 8.91
C ARG A 259 3.48 16.18 7.51
N ASP A 260 3.63 17.22 6.71
CA ASP A 260 3.12 17.23 5.33
C ASP A 260 3.81 16.20 4.45
N PHE A 261 5.11 15.93 4.69
CA PHE A 261 5.84 14.84 4.06
C PHE A 261 5.24 13.46 4.42
N VAL A 262 4.98 13.20 5.70
CA VAL A 262 4.34 11.95 6.15
C VAL A 262 2.90 11.82 5.64
N ALA A 263 2.14 12.91 5.60
CA ALA A 263 0.78 12.93 5.07
C ALA A 263 0.69 12.55 3.58
N ARG A 264 1.78 12.73 2.82
CA ARG A 264 1.92 12.27 1.43
C ARG A 264 2.42 10.81 1.30
N GLY A 265 2.56 10.10 2.42
CA GLY A 265 3.04 8.71 2.46
C GLY A 265 4.56 8.56 2.65
N GLY A 266 5.28 9.64 2.95
CA GLY A 266 6.71 9.58 3.24
C GLY A 266 7.01 8.88 4.58
N LEU A 267 8.13 8.15 4.65
CA LEU A 267 8.58 7.52 5.89
C LEU A 267 9.47 8.46 6.70
N LEU A 268 9.09 8.78 7.94
CA LEU A 268 9.90 9.58 8.84
C LEU A 268 10.55 8.71 9.92
N PHE A 269 11.86 8.80 10.05
CA PHE A 269 12.63 8.19 11.12
C PHE A 269 13.33 9.27 11.94
N ILE A 270 13.26 9.18 13.27
CA ILE A 270 13.86 10.18 14.16
C ILE A 270 14.85 9.47 15.09
N THR A 271 16.11 9.91 15.07
CA THR A 271 17.14 9.47 16.01
C THR A 271 17.62 10.67 16.82
N PRO A 272 17.24 10.79 18.10
CA PRO A 272 17.71 11.89 18.93
C PRO A 272 19.25 11.85 19.09
N PRO A 273 19.91 13.01 19.28
CA PRO A 273 21.35 13.04 19.50
C PRO A 273 21.70 12.34 20.83
N PRO A 274 22.77 11.51 20.86
CA PRO A 274 23.12 10.73 22.05
C PRO A 274 23.57 11.61 23.23
N SER A 275 24.08 12.81 22.95
CA SER A 275 24.61 13.75 23.93
C SER A 275 23.56 14.65 24.57
N ALA A 276 22.30 14.63 24.11
CA ALA A 276 21.26 15.43 24.73
C ALA A 276 20.73 14.70 25.98
N GLU A 277 20.57 15.45 27.07
CA GLU A 277 19.92 14.96 28.28
C GLU A 277 18.43 15.30 28.28
N VAL A 278 18.08 16.47 27.74
CA VAL A 278 16.71 16.98 27.66
C VAL A 278 16.29 17.15 26.19
N HIS A 279 15.09 16.67 25.86
CA HIS A 279 14.54 16.61 24.52
C HIS A 279 13.29 17.49 24.38
N LEU A 280 13.48 18.78 24.19
CA LEU A 280 12.37 19.76 24.03
C LEU A 280 11.67 19.70 22.66
N TRP A 281 12.27 19.02 21.69
CA TRP A 281 11.71 18.88 20.34
C TRP A 281 10.42 18.05 20.31
N THR A 282 10.19 17.24 21.35
CA THR A 282 9.07 16.30 21.43
C THR A 282 7.72 17.02 21.51
N ASP A 283 7.63 18.14 22.24
CA ASP A 283 6.39 18.91 22.37
C ASP A 283 5.90 19.40 20.99
N GLY A 284 6.79 20.05 20.23
CA GLY A 284 6.48 20.53 18.88
C GLY A 284 6.23 19.41 17.89
N PHE A 285 6.87 18.25 18.05
CA PHE A 285 6.59 17.08 17.24
C PHE A 285 5.17 16.55 17.50
N LEU A 286 4.82 16.31 18.77
CA LEU A 286 3.51 15.78 19.16
C LEU A 286 2.37 16.73 18.75
N GLU A 287 2.54 18.03 18.99
CA GLU A 287 1.55 19.06 18.62
C GLU A 287 1.29 19.06 17.11
N ARG A 288 2.34 19.05 16.28
CA ARG A 288 2.17 19.13 14.82
C ARG A 288 1.65 17.86 14.21
N PHE A 289 2.03 16.70 14.73
CA PHE A 289 1.54 15.41 14.25
C PHE A 289 0.18 15.01 14.84
N GLY A 290 -0.30 15.72 15.87
CA GLY A 290 -1.59 15.42 16.51
C GLY A 290 -1.60 14.03 17.17
N LEU A 291 -0.47 13.59 17.71
CA LEU A 291 -0.33 12.26 18.31
C LEU A 291 -0.72 12.31 19.78
N GLU A 292 -1.56 11.39 20.22
CA GLU A 292 -1.94 11.19 21.63
C GLU A 292 -0.88 10.40 22.42
N TRP A 293 0.39 10.66 22.11
CA TRP A 293 1.53 10.02 22.77
C TRP A 293 2.12 10.92 23.84
N THR A 294 2.72 10.31 24.84
CA THR A 294 3.62 10.98 25.78
C THR A 294 5.03 10.51 25.51
N ILE A 295 5.94 11.45 25.20
CA ILE A 295 7.37 11.17 25.02
C ILE A 295 8.12 11.77 26.20
N ALA A 296 8.91 10.94 26.90
CA ALA A 296 9.75 11.41 27.99
C ALA A 296 10.71 12.50 27.51
N ARG A 297 10.88 13.56 28.32
CA ARG A 297 11.82 14.64 28.02
C ARG A 297 13.26 14.27 28.34
N GLU A 298 13.46 13.35 29.26
CA GLU A 298 14.78 12.88 29.67
C GLU A 298 15.00 11.46 29.15
N ALA A 299 16.19 11.22 28.62
CA ALA A 299 16.56 9.90 28.15
C ALA A 299 16.99 9.02 29.32
N THR A 300 16.43 7.81 29.38
CA THR A 300 16.72 6.82 30.42
C THR A 300 17.85 5.91 29.95
N ASP A 301 18.91 5.84 30.75
CA ASP A 301 19.98 4.88 30.57
C ASP A 301 19.53 3.48 30.98
N VAL A 302 20.01 2.49 30.26
CA VAL A 302 19.64 1.10 30.46
C VAL A 302 20.83 0.37 31.09
N GLU A 303 20.66 -0.07 32.34
CA GLU A 303 21.73 -0.77 33.08
C GLU A 303 22.15 -2.09 32.42
N THR A 304 21.21 -2.79 31.78
CA THR A 304 21.47 -4.01 31.01
C THR A 304 21.01 -3.82 29.58
N THR A 305 21.94 -3.82 28.62
CA THR A 305 21.65 -3.63 27.19
C THR A 305 20.39 -4.38 26.75
N ILE A 306 19.36 -3.63 26.37
CA ILE A 306 18.15 -4.21 25.80
C ILE A 306 18.48 -4.66 24.37
N ARG A 307 18.12 -5.91 24.06
CA ARG A 307 18.11 -6.42 22.69
C ARG A 307 16.70 -6.31 22.14
N VAL A 308 16.60 -6.10 20.83
CA VAL A 308 15.30 -6.11 20.18
C VAL A 308 14.77 -7.54 20.17
N GLU A 309 13.72 -7.82 20.93
CA GLU A 309 13.03 -9.11 20.94
C GLU A 309 11.86 -9.14 19.95
N ASP A 310 11.68 -10.27 19.26
CA ASP A 310 10.60 -10.55 18.29
C ASP A 310 9.25 -10.90 18.97
N THR A 311 8.99 -10.38 20.16
CA THR A 311 7.94 -10.94 21.04
C THR A 311 6.58 -10.24 20.96
N ARG A 312 6.46 -9.10 20.26
CA ARG A 312 5.17 -8.41 20.09
C ARG A 312 4.74 -8.34 18.63
N ARG A 313 3.56 -8.87 18.33
CA ARG A 313 2.85 -8.67 17.05
C ARG A 313 2.02 -7.38 17.17
N PRO A 314 2.47 -6.24 16.60
CA PRO A 314 1.57 -5.11 16.40
C PRO A 314 0.46 -5.51 15.41
N ALA A 315 -0.71 -4.85 15.50
CA ALA A 315 -1.83 -5.05 14.58
C ALA A 315 -1.47 -4.71 13.12
N THR A 316 -0.49 -3.83 12.92
CA THR A 316 0.12 -3.47 11.63
C THR A 316 1.58 -3.89 11.62
N ASP A 317 1.90 -4.92 10.84
CA ASP A 317 3.24 -5.51 10.79
C ASP A 317 4.11 -4.88 9.69
N LEU A 318 4.65 -3.68 9.96
CA LEU A 318 5.58 -2.99 9.05
C LEU A 318 6.82 -3.83 8.72
N PHE A 319 7.17 -4.78 9.59
CA PHE A 319 8.34 -5.66 9.42
C PHE A 319 7.96 -7.07 8.97
N GLY A 320 6.71 -7.32 8.56
CA GLY A 320 6.23 -8.67 8.27
C GLY A 320 7.04 -9.40 7.20
N LEU A 321 7.55 -8.65 6.21
CA LEU A 321 8.41 -9.19 5.16
C LEU A 321 9.79 -9.64 5.65
N ILE A 322 10.34 -9.00 6.68
CA ILE A 322 11.68 -9.33 7.21
C ILE A 322 11.62 -10.08 8.55
N ARG A 323 10.42 -10.37 9.06
CA ARG A 323 10.22 -10.93 10.40
C ARG A 323 11.01 -12.22 10.64
N ALA A 324 11.01 -13.12 9.66
CA ALA A 324 11.75 -14.38 9.74
C ALA A 324 13.27 -14.18 9.92
N GLU A 325 13.80 -13.05 9.47
CA GLU A 325 15.22 -12.68 9.53
C GLU A 325 15.52 -11.66 10.64
N PHE A 326 14.47 -11.05 11.21
CA PHE A 326 14.60 -9.91 12.11
C PHE A 326 15.44 -10.23 13.35
N GLY A 327 15.27 -11.40 13.95
CA GLY A 327 16.10 -11.82 15.08
C GLY A 327 17.60 -11.90 14.75
N ALA A 328 17.95 -12.32 13.52
CA ALA A 328 19.33 -12.35 13.06
C ALA A 328 19.85 -10.92 12.79
N LEU A 329 19.04 -10.08 12.16
CA LEU A 329 19.36 -8.68 11.84
C LEU A 329 19.48 -7.80 13.09
N ALA A 330 18.69 -8.09 14.13
CA ALA A 330 18.67 -7.35 15.39
C ALA A 330 19.77 -7.77 16.37
N ARG A 331 20.36 -8.96 16.20
CA ARG A 331 21.42 -9.50 17.08
C ARG A 331 22.59 -8.52 17.35
N PRO A 332 23.13 -7.77 16.37
CA PRO A 332 24.20 -6.81 16.63
C PRO A 332 23.72 -5.49 17.26
N VAL A 333 22.40 -5.28 17.41
CA VAL A 333 21.84 -4.03 17.93
C VAL A 333 21.73 -4.08 19.45
N ALA A 334 22.31 -3.06 20.08
CA ALA A 334 22.35 -2.88 21.53
C ALA A 334 21.76 -1.51 21.87
N VAL A 335 20.75 -1.47 22.74
CA VAL A 335 20.18 -0.21 23.24
C VAL A 335 20.75 0.07 24.63
N ALA A 336 21.55 1.13 24.75
CA ALA A 336 22.11 1.60 26.02
C ALA A 336 21.33 2.77 26.62
N ARG A 337 20.57 3.50 25.79
CA ARG A 337 19.82 4.70 26.18
C ARG A 337 18.61 4.86 25.28
N HIS A 338 17.49 5.30 25.83
CA HIS A 338 16.24 5.45 25.10
C HIS A 338 15.38 6.59 25.64
N LEU A 339 14.46 7.08 24.81
CA LEU A 339 13.35 7.93 25.23
C LEU A 339 12.10 7.06 25.36
N ALA A 340 11.50 7.04 26.54
CA ALA A 340 10.25 6.32 26.75
C ALA A 340 9.11 6.99 25.96
N ILE A 341 8.30 6.16 25.29
CA ILE A 341 7.12 6.58 24.54
C ILE A 341 5.95 5.77 25.07
N GLU A 342 4.90 6.46 25.49
CA GLU A 342 3.63 5.88 25.93
C GLU A 342 2.54 6.34 24.96
N ALA A 343 1.83 5.39 24.35
CA ALA A 343 0.65 5.68 23.56
C ALA A 343 -0.59 5.56 24.46
N SER A 344 -1.48 6.56 24.39
CA SER A 344 -2.73 6.59 25.17
C SER A 344 -3.79 5.65 24.62
#